data_AF-A0A411YI12-F1
#
_entry.id   AF-A0A411YI12-F1
#
_cell.length_a   1.000
_cell.length_b   1.000
_cell.length_c   1.000
_cell.angle_alpha   90.00
_cell.angle_beta   90.00
_cell.angle_gamma   90.00
#
_symmetry.space_group_name_H-M   'P 1'
#
loop_
_entity.id
_entity.type
_entity.pdbx_description
1 polymer ?
#
loop_
_entity_poly.entity_id
_entity_poly.type
_entity_poly.pdbx_seq_one_letter_code
_entity_poly.pdbx_strand_id
1 'polypeptide(L)'
;MITAPEAARWAERLGVTREQIERDHLVSHLLAALPRLDGPDAAFVGGTALARTHLDGLRVSEDIDLLVDDPHDYAPRLQSELGRLLRRAYPELEIGSAARAPRDLTLHLTANAVPSVEVQLLRREPAEQQLEYEQRAVSLRYHDLPTSVDWRVPTAESFVALKPRPFNRQPRTGACGQRPSRTLARSPP
;
A
#
# COMPACT_ATOMS: atom_id res chain seq x y z
N MET A 1 0.83 -15.32 15.29
CA MET A 1 0.70 -14.02 15.98
C MET A 1 2.06 -13.61 16.50
N ILE A 2 2.42 -12.34 16.33
CA ILE A 2 3.67 -11.77 16.85
C ILE A 2 3.72 -11.85 18.38
N THR A 3 4.91 -12.08 18.93
CA THR A 3 5.10 -12.09 20.38
C THR A 3 5.21 -10.67 20.93
N ALA A 4 4.76 -10.40 22.15
CA ALA A 4 4.85 -9.08 22.75
C ALA A 4 6.30 -8.51 22.83
N PRO A 5 7.33 -9.31 23.16
CA PRO A 5 8.71 -8.83 23.15
C PRO A 5 9.21 -8.45 21.74
N GLU A 6 8.84 -9.23 20.73
CA GLU A 6 9.21 -8.93 19.35
C GLU A 6 8.50 -7.67 18.84
N ALA A 7 7.21 -7.52 19.15
CA ALA A 7 6.43 -6.35 18.79
C ALA A 7 7.04 -5.07 19.39
N ALA A 8 7.41 -5.12 20.68
CA ALA A 8 8.08 -4.00 21.36
C ALA A 8 9.42 -3.64 20.72
N ARG A 9 10.25 -4.64 20.39
CA ARG A 9 11.54 -4.43 19.72
C ARG A 9 11.40 -3.74 18.36
N TRP A 10 10.43 -4.17 17.56
CA TRP A 10 10.17 -3.55 16.26
C TRP A 10 9.57 -2.15 16.38
N ALA A 11 8.68 -1.94 17.36
CA ALA A 11 8.09 -0.64 17.65
C ALA A 11 9.18 0.37 18.04
N GLU A 12 10.11 0.00 18.91
CA GLU A 12 11.27 0.82 19.29
C GLU A 12 12.18 1.09 18.09
N ARG A 13 12.54 0.05 17.32
CA ARG A 13 13.44 0.18 16.16
C ARG A 13 12.88 1.12 15.08
N LEU A 14 11.57 1.07 14.84
CA LEU A 14 10.91 1.83 13.78
C LEU A 14 10.30 3.14 14.28
N GLY A 15 10.29 3.40 15.59
CA GLY A 15 9.70 4.60 16.18
C GLY A 15 8.18 4.70 16.01
N VAL A 16 7.48 3.57 16.14
CA VAL A 16 6.04 3.43 15.85
C VAL A 16 5.29 2.78 17.00
N THR A 17 3.95 2.80 16.95
CA THR A 17 3.15 2.15 18.00
C THR A 17 3.10 0.64 17.84
N ARG A 18 2.69 -0.04 18.91
CA ARG A 18 2.47 -1.49 18.88
C ARG A 18 1.37 -1.87 17.87
N GLU A 19 0.29 -1.10 17.76
CA GLU A 19 -0.77 -1.41 16.80
C GLU A 19 -0.26 -1.34 15.35
N GLN A 20 0.66 -0.43 15.05
CA GLN A 20 1.29 -0.34 13.73
C GLN A 20 2.17 -1.57 13.43
N ILE A 21 2.85 -2.12 14.44
CA ILE A 21 3.62 -3.36 14.28
C ILE A 21 2.71 -4.58 14.12
N GLU A 22 1.59 -4.63 14.85
CA GLU A 22 0.60 -5.70 14.69
C GLU A 22 -0.04 -5.67 13.30
N ARG A 23 -0.32 -4.48 12.75
CA ARG A 23 -0.72 -4.30 11.34
C ARG A 23 0.38 -4.78 10.37
N ASP A 24 1.63 -4.37 10.58
CA ASP A 24 2.77 -4.74 9.72
C ASP A 24 3.10 -6.25 9.78
N HIS A 25 2.78 -6.90 10.91
CA HIS A 25 2.82 -8.35 11.06
C HIS A 25 1.78 -9.01 10.15
N LEU A 26 0.54 -8.52 10.14
CA LEU A 26 -0.50 -9.00 9.22
C LEU A 26 -0.09 -8.76 7.75
N VAL A 27 0.46 -7.59 7.43
CA VAL A 27 1.03 -7.32 6.10
C VAL A 27 2.07 -8.38 5.74
N SER A 28 2.98 -8.72 6.64
CA SER A 28 4.03 -9.72 6.34
C SER A 28 3.45 -11.12 6.09
N HIS A 29 2.42 -11.52 6.81
CA HIS A 29 1.70 -12.77 6.53
C HIS A 29 1.01 -12.73 5.17
N LEU A 30 0.40 -11.60 4.79
CA LEU A 30 -0.18 -11.39 3.47
C LEU A 30 0.88 -11.48 2.36
N LEU A 31 2.02 -10.79 2.53
CA LEU A 31 3.13 -10.84 1.58
C LEU A 31 3.69 -12.26 1.42
N ALA A 32 3.67 -13.09 2.47
CA ALA A 32 4.09 -14.49 2.40
C ALA A 32 3.08 -15.40 1.66
N ALA A 33 1.80 -15.02 1.64
CA ALA A 33 0.70 -15.81 1.08
C ALA A 33 0.38 -15.42 -0.37
N LEU A 34 0.37 -14.13 -0.69
CA LEU A 34 -0.07 -13.60 -1.99
C LEU A 34 0.71 -14.17 -3.19
N PRO A 35 2.05 -14.34 -3.16
CA PRO A 35 2.79 -14.95 -4.27
C PRO A 35 2.43 -16.41 -4.55
N ARG A 36 1.75 -17.09 -3.61
CA ARG A 36 1.32 -18.50 -3.72
C ARG A 36 -0.04 -18.65 -4.39
N LEU A 37 -0.73 -17.55 -4.69
CA LEU A 37 -1.92 -17.57 -5.53
C LEU A 37 -1.46 -17.96 -6.95
N ASP A 38 -2.03 -19.01 -7.53
CA ASP A 38 -1.57 -19.76 -8.72
C ASP A 38 -1.47 -18.97 -10.05
N GLY A 39 -0.82 -17.79 -10.07
CA GLY A 39 -0.64 -17.01 -11.28
C GLY A 39 0.47 -15.95 -11.21
N PRO A 40 1.30 -15.80 -12.28
CA PRO A 40 2.34 -14.77 -12.40
C PRO A 40 1.81 -13.35 -12.70
N ASP A 41 0.49 -13.15 -12.64
CA ASP A 41 -0.17 -11.97 -13.22
C ASP A 41 -0.06 -10.73 -12.33
N ALA A 42 0.17 -10.92 -11.02
CA ALA A 42 0.29 -9.85 -10.04
C ALA A 42 1.75 -9.42 -9.84
N ALA A 43 2.04 -8.14 -10.06
CA ALA A 43 3.28 -7.52 -9.62
C ALA A 43 3.04 -6.72 -8.32
N PHE A 44 3.94 -6.87 -7.35
CA PHE A 44 3.87 -6.13 -6.10
C PHE A 44 4.53 -4.75 -6.27
N VAL A 45 3.74 -3.70 -6.09
CA VAL A 45 4.13 -2.32 -6.41
C VAL A 45 3.92 -1.39 -5.21
N GLY A 46 4.12 -0.09 -5.42
CA GLY A 46 3.82 0.93 -4.42
C GLY A 46 4.88 1.09 -3.33
N GLY A 47 4.50 1.85 -2.29
CA GLY A 47 5.41 2.23 -1.20
C GLY A 47 5.85 1.04 -0.36
N THR A 48 4.95 0.07 -0.17
CA THR A 48 5.22 -1.16 0.59
C THR A 48 6.18 -2.07 -0.17
N ALA A 49 6.05 -2.23 -1.50
CA ALA A 49 7.03 -3.00 -2.27
C ALA A 49 8.43 -2.39 -2.23
N LEU A 50 8.54 -1.06 -2.37
CA LEU A 50 9.81 -0.36 -2.23
C LEU A 50 10.42 -0.53 -0.83
N ALA A 51 9.59 -0.40 0.21
CA ALA A 51 9.99 -0.54 1.61
C ALA A 51 10.41 -1.96 1.99
N ARG A 52 9.90 -2.98 1.30
CA ARG A 52 10.19 -4.39 1.62
C ARG A 52 11.33 -4.99 0.78
N THR A 53 11.84 -4.25 -0.19
CA THR A 53 12.91 -4.71 -1.10
C THR A 53 14.16 -3.84 -1.03
N HIS A 54 14.05 -2.53 -1.30
CA HIS A 54 15.19 -1.62 -1.39
C HIS A 54 15.40 -0.77 -0.14
N LEU A 55 14.36 -0.55 0.66
CA LEU A 55 14.34 0.37 1.82
C LEU A 55 13.94 -0.35 3.12
N ASP A 56 14.32 -1.62 3.30
CA ASP A 56 13.88 -2.40 4.45
C ASP A 56 14.36 -1.85 5.79
N GLY A 57 13.48 -1.91 6.78
CA GLY A 57 13.71 -1.37 8.12
C GLY A 57 13.65 0.14 8.24
N LEU A 58 13.24 0.88 7.19
CA LEU A 58 13.13 2.35 7.23
C LEU A 58 11.72 2.87 7.51
N ARG A 59 10.68 2.06 7.24
CA ARG A 59 9.28 2.40 7.55
C ARG A 59 8.41 1.16 7.70
N VAL A 60 7.31 1.35 8.40
CA VAL A 60 6.20 0.39 8.49
C VAL A 60 5.41 0.38 7.17
N SER A 61 4.91 -0.79 6.82
CA SER A 61 3.98 -1.01 5.71
C SER A 61 2.56 -1.14 6.26
N GLU A 62 1.60 -0.46 5.64
CA GLU A 62 0.20 -0.41 6.11
C GLU A 62 -0.80 -0.93 5.06
N ASP A 63 -0.43 -0.78 3.80
CA ASP A 63 -1.18 -1.13 2.59
C ASP A 63 -0.36 -2.04 1.68
N ILE A 64 -1.04 -2.75 0.78
CA ILE A 64 -0.43 -3.60 -0.25
C ILE A 64 -1.03 -3.23 -1.61
N ASP A 65 -0.17 -2.82 -2.54
CA ASP A 65 -0.59 -2.50 -3.91
C ASP A 65 -0.17 -3.61 -4.87
N LEU A 66 -1.12 -4.16 -5.61
CA LEU A 66 -0.91 -5.22 -6.60
C LEU A 66 -1.33 -4.74 -7.97
N LEU A 67 -0.42 -4.79 -8.93
CA LEU A 67 -0.72 -4.54 -10.34
C LEU A 67 -1.11 -5.85 -11.04
N VAL A 68 -2.35 -5.94 -11.47
CA VAL A 68 -2.97 -7.14 -12.07
C VAL A 68 -3.59 -6.81 -13.43
N ASP A 69 -3.80 -7.80 -14.28
CA ASP A 69 -4.40 -7.56 -15.60
C ASP A 69 -5.90 -7.23 -15.51
N ASP A 70 -6.64 -7.93 -14.64
CA ASP A 70 -8.03 -7.58 -14.31
C ASP A 70 -8.30 -7.69 -12.79
N PRO A 71 -8.51 -6.57 -12.08
CA PRO A 71 -8.87 -6.58 -10.66
C PRO A 71 -10.13 -7.39 -10.34
N HIS A 72 -11.16 -7.36 -11.21
CA HIS A 72 -12.43 -8.02 -10.95
C HIS A 72 -12.34 -9.55 -11.03
N ASP A 73 -11.43 -10.07 -11.82
CA ASP A 73 -11.15 -11.51 -11.90
C ASP A 73 -10.21 -11.97 -10.78
N TYR A 74 -9.29 -11.09 -10.36
CA TYR A 74 -8.32 -11.40 -9.31
C TYR A 74 -8.91 -11.36 -7.90
N ALA A 75 -9.78 -10.37 -7.61
CA ALA A 75 -10.34 -10.17 -6.27
C ALA A 75 -11.06 -11.41 -5.70
N PRO A 76 -11.97 -12.11 -6.43
CA PRO A 76 -12.64 -13.29 -5.90
C PRO A 76 -11.68 -14.43 -5.57
N ARG A 77 -10.63 -14.63 -6.39
CA ARG A 77 -9.61 -15.66 -6.16
C ARG A 77 -8.78 -15.36 -4.91
N LEU A 78 -8.37 -14.10 -4.77
CA LEU A 78 -7.67 -13.64 -3.57
C LEU A 78 -8.56 -13.86 -2.33
N GLN A 79 -9.84 -13.47 -2.39
CA GLN A 79 -10.79 -13.63 -1.29
C GLN A 79 -10.97 -15.11 -0.89
N SER A 80 -11.07 -16.04 -1.86
CA SER A 80 -11.27 -17.46 -1.57
C SER A 80 -10.04 -18.13 -0.97
N GLU A 81 -8.84 -17.76 -1.44
CA GLU A 81 -7.61 -18.45 -1.06
C GLU A 81 -6.92 -17.84 0.17
N LEU A 82 -6.91 -16.52 0.34
CA LEU A 82 -6.21 -15.90 1.47
C LEU A 82 -6.77 -16.34 2.82
N GLY A 83 -8.10 -16.43 2.95
CA GLY A 83 -8.74 -16.92 4.18
C GLY A 83 -8.34 -18.35 4.52
N ARG A 84 -8.06 -19.19 3.51
CA ARG A 84 -7.56 -20.56 3.70
C ARG A 84 -6.09 -20.57 4.11
N LEU A 85 -5.25 -19.79 3.41
CA LEU A 85 -3.81 -19.74 3.65
C LEU A 85 -3.45 -19.15 5.01
N LEU A 86 -4.21 -18.15 5.46
CA LEU A 86 -3.93 -17.41 6.69
C LEU A 86 -4.69 -17.93 7.92
N ARG A 87 -5.59 -18.91 7.78
CA ARG A 87 -6.42 -19.45 8.86
C ARG A 87 -5.65 -19.83 10.13
N ARG A 88 -4.40 -20.31 10.00
CA ARG A 88 -3.57 -20.70 11.14
C ARG A 88 -3.02 -19.49 11.90
N ALA A 89 -2.68 -18.41 11.20
CA ALA A 89 -2.08 -17.22 11.78
C ALA A 89 -3.16 -16.21 12.23
N TYR A 90 -4.23 -16.10 11.45
CA TYR A 90 -5.37 -15.20 11.63
C TYR A 90 -6.66 -15.99 11.37
N PRO A 91 -7.17 -16.75 12.36
CA PRO A 91 -8.37 -17.57 12.20
C PRO A 91 -9.64 -16.76 11.97
N GLU A 92 -9.68 -15.53 12.47
CA GLU A 92 -10.78 -14.58 12.37
C GLU A 92 -10.50 -13.52 11.28
N LEU A 93 -9.67 -13.84 10.28
CA LEU A 93 -9.43 -12.95 9.15
C LEU A 93 -10.71 -12.85 8.30
N GLU A 94 -11.27 -11.66 8.25
CA GLU A 94 -12.36 -11.30 7.37
C GLU A 94 -11.83 -10.47 6.20
N ILE A 95 -12.25 -10.82 4.99
CA ILE A 95 -11.92 -10.07 3.78
C ILE A 95 -13.22 -9.43 3.30
N GLY A 96 -13.31 -8.12 3.46
CA GLY A 96 -14.49 -7.34 3.09
C GLY A 96 -14.76 -7.36 1.59
N SER A 97 -15.96 -6.92 1.23
CA SER A 97 -16.32 -6.68 -0.17
C SER A 97 -15.39 -5.63 -0.80
N ALA A 98 -15.00 -5.85 -2.05
CA ALA A 98 -14.19 -4.90 -2.80
C ALA A 98 -14.93 -3.56 -2.96
N ALA A 99 -14.35 -2.48 -2.45
CA ALA A 99 -14.76 -1.13 -2.81
C ALA A 99 -14.37 -0.92 -4.29
N ARG A 100 -15.34 -0.58 -5.12
CA ARG A 100 -15.16 -0.52 -6.57
C ARG A 100 -14.89 0.91 -7.03
N ALA A 101 -13.73 1.13 -7.63
CA ALA A 101 -13.52 2.22 -8.57
C ALA A 101 -13.67 1.67 -10.01
N PRO A 102 -13.84 2.51 -11.04
CA PRO A 102 -13.97 2.04 -12.42
C PRO A 102 -12.80 1.20 -12.93
N ARG A 103 -11.61 1.35 -12.34
CA ARG A 103 -10.36 0.69 -12.78
C ARG A 103 -9.69 -0.15 -11.70
N ASP A 104 -9.99 0.13 -10.44
CA ASP A 104 -9.29 -0.42 -9.29
C ASP A 104 -10.27 -1.02 -8.29
N LEU A 105 -9.78 -1.94 -7.47
CA LEU A 105 -10.53 -2.52 -6.37
C LEU A 105 -9.71 -2.45 -5.08
N THR A 106 -10.35 -2.00 -4.01
CA THR A 106 -9.74 -2.06 -2.68
C THR A 106 -10.45 -3.11 -1.85
N LEU A 107 -9.68 -4.06 -1.33
CA LEU A 107 -10.12 -5.04 -0.33
C LEU A 107 -9.66 -4.58 1.04
N HIS A 108 -10.60 -4.54 1.99
CA HIS A 108 -10.28 -4.29 3.39
C HIS A 108 -10.19 -5.61 4.13
N LEU A 109 -9.04 -5.88 4.74
CA LEU A 109 -8.78 -7.07 5.52
C LEU A 109 -8.80 -6.69 7.00
N THR A 110 -9.64 -7.37 7.77
CA THR A 110 -9.81 -7.15 9.19
C THR A 110 -9.53 -8.43 9.96
N ALA A 111 -8.79 -8.31 11.06
CA ALA A 111 -8.55 -9.39 11.99
C ALA A 111 -8.73 -8.87 13.41
N ASN A 112 -9.02 -9.77 14.35
CA ASN A 112 -9.28 -9.41 15.73
C ASN A 112 -8.08 -8.72 16.38
N ALA A 113 -8.34 -7.59 17.05
CA ALA A 113 -7.35 -6.74 17.72
C ALA A 113 -6.19 -6.25 16.82
N VAL A 114 -6.33 -6.35 15.50
CA VAL A 114 -5.34 -5.84 14.54
C VAL A 114 -6.01 -4.75 13.71
N PRO A 115 -5.37 -3.58 13.53
CA PRO A 115 -5.91 -2.57 12.64
C PRO A 115 -6.05 -3.09 11.20
N SER A 116 -7.06 -2.62 10.48
CA SER A 116 -7.31 -3.09 9.11
C SER A 116 -6.12 -2.82 8.18
N VAL A 117 -5.96 -3.72 7.21
CA VAL A 117 -5.00 -3.61 6.10
C VAL A 117 -5.77 -3.48 4.79
N GLU A 118 -5.32 -2.59 3.92
CA GLU A 118 -5.87 -2.45 2.58
C GLU A 118 -5.02 -3.21 1.56
N VAL A 119 -5.68 -3.97 0.69
CA VAL A 119 -5.06 -4.53 -0.51
C VAL A 119 -5.71 -3.85 -1.71
N GLN A 120 -4.94 -3.01 -2.41
CA GLN A 120 -5.36 -2.33 -3.62
C GLN A 120 -4.96 -3.16 -4.84
N LEU A 121 -5.94 -3.47 -5.68
CA LEU A 121 -5.76 -4.14 -6.96
C LEU A 121 -5.88 -3.09 -8.05
N LEU A 122 -4.75 -2.79 -8.67
CA LEU A 122 -4.60 -1.81 -9.73
C LEU A 122 -4.62 -2.53 -11.07
N ARG A 123 -5.43 -2.04 -12.02
CA ARG A 123 -5.38 -2.56 -13.39
C ARG A 123 -4.07 -2.13 -14.06
N ARG A 124 -3.43 -3.05 -14.77
CA ARG A 124 -2.25 -2.77 -15.60
C ARG A 124 -2.67 -1.93 -16.82
N GLU A 125 -2.19 -0.69 -16.90
CA GLU A 125 -2.41 0.19 -18.05
C GLU A 125 -1.15 0.21 -18.96
N PRO A 126 -1.23 0.81 -20.16
CA PRO A 126 -0.11 0.81 -21.10
C PRO A 126 1.18 1.45 -20.57
N ALA A 127 1.08 2.40 -19.63
CA ALA A 127 2.25 3.02 -19.02
C ALA A 127 3.01 2.03 -18.13
N GLU A 128 2.30 1.20 -17.38
CA GLU A 128 2.90 0.19 -16.50
C GLU A 128 3.43 -1.01 -17.30
N GLN A 129 2.93 -1.24 -18.51
CA GLN A 129 3.51 -2.23 -19.44
C GLN A 129 4.94 -1.87 -19.90
N GLN A 130 5.32 -0.59 -19.81
CA GLN A 130 6.67 -0.13 -20.16
C GLN A 130 7.66 -0.25 -18.99
N LEU A 131 7.17 -0.58 -17.79
CA LEU A 131 8.02 -0.74 -16.62
C LEU A 131 8.78 -2.06 -16.68
N GLU A 132 9.99 -2.03 -16.16
CA GLU A 132 10.80 -3.22 -15.98
C GLU A 132 10.53 -3.83 -14.61
N TYR A 133 10.43 -5.16 -14.58
CA TYR A 133 10.17 -5.94 -13.38
C TYR A 133 11.26 -6.98 -13.17
N GLU A 134 11.60 -7.23 -11.92
CA GLU A 134 12.55 -8.25 -11.50
C GLU A 134 11.92 -9.17 -10.45
N GLN A 135 12.41 -10.41 -10.36
CA GLN A 135 12.13 -11.26 -9.21
C GLN A 135 13.07 -10.84 -8.09
N ARG A 136 12.51 -10.47 -6.93
CA ARG A 136 13.29 -9.96 -5.80
C ARG A 136 12.80 -10.52 -4.48
N ALA A 137 13.74 -10.74 -3.57
CA ALA A 137 13.45 -11.10 -2.21
C ALA A 137 12.74 -9.94 -1.48
N VAL A 138 11.50 -10.20 -1.05
CA VAL A 138 10.65 -9.30 -0.26
C VAL A 138 10.78 -9.69 1.22
N SER A 139 11.23 -8.75 2.06
CA SER A 139 11.45 -8.96 3.50
C SER A 139 10.14 -9.18 4.26
N LEU A 140 10.07 -10.27 5.03
CA LEU A 140 8.92 -10.59 5.88
C LEU A 140 9.14 -10.22 7.35
N ARG A 141 10.36 -9.81 7.73
CA ARG A 141 10.78 -9.23 9.03
C ARG A 141 10.62 -10.08 10.30
N TYR A 142 9.54 -10.83 10.44
CA TYR A 142 9.13 -11.47 11.70
C TYR A 142 9.56 -12.93 11.76
N HIS A 143 9.93 -13.40 12.96
CA HIS A 143 10.54 -14.72 13.14
C HIS A 143 9.60 -15.90 12.88
N ASP A 144 8.27 -15.69 12.93
CA ASP A 144 7.27 -16.71 12.64
C ASP A 144 7.08 -16.96 11.14
N LEU A 145 7.79 -16.20 10.30
CA LEU A 145 7.82 -16.30 8.85
C LEU A 145 9.26 -16.60 8.37
N PRO A 146 9.44 -17.13 7.14
CA PRO A 146 10.73 -17.10 6.48
C PRO A 146 11.28 -15.68 6.41
N THR A 147 12.60 -15.51 6.26
CA THR A 147 13.21 -14.17 6.18
C THR A 147 12.65 -13.33 5.02
N SER A 148 12.42 -13.98 3.88
CA SER A 148 11.90 -13.34 2.68
C SER A 148 11.07 -14.31 1.83
N VAL A 149 10.35 -13.75 0.87
CA VAL A 149 9.71 -14.48 -0.23
C VAL A 149 10.11 -13.82 -1.56
N ASP A 150 10.35 -14.62 -2.59
CA ASP A 150 10.62 -14.07 -3.92
C ASP A 150 9.31 -13.61 -4.57
N TRP A 151 9.32 -12.40 -5.10
CA TRP A 151 8.17 -11.83 -5.79
C TRP A 151 8.59 -10.88 -6.90
N ARG A 152 7.74 -10.80 -7.93
CA ARG A 152 7.86 -9.87 -9.04
C ARG A 152 7.55 -8.45 -8.57
N VAL A 153 8.55 -7.59 -8.61
CA VAL A 153 8.48 -6.18 -8.24
C VAL A 153 9.07 -5.31 -9.36
N PRO A 154 8.73 -4.01 -9.44
CA PRO A 154 9.42 -3.07 -10.29
C PRO A 154 10.93 -3.05 -9.99
N THR A 155 11.77 -2.83 -11.00
CA THR A 155 13.18 -2.47 -10.77
C THR A 155 13.27 -1.15 -9.99
N ALA A 156 14.44 -0.87 -9.39
CA ALA A 156 14.65 0.39 -8.66
C ALA A 156 14.33 1.64 -9.50
N GLU A 157 14.67 1.63 -10.80
CA GLU A 157 14.35 2.70 -11.74
C GLU A 157 12.84 2.79 -12.00
N SER A 158 12.19 1.64 -12.19
CA SER A 158 10.73 1.57 -12.37
C SER A 158 9.96 2.00 -11.13
N PHE A 159 10.47 1.78 -9.91
CA PHE A 159 9.89 2.34 -8.69
C PHE A 159 9.91 3.87 -8.68
N VAL A 160 10.96 4.50 -9.22
CA VAL A 160 11.02 5.97 -9.36
C VAL A 160 9.96 6.45 -10.36
N ALA A 161 9.76 5.72 -11.45
CA ALA A 161 8.73 6.03 -12.45
C ALA A 161 7.30 5.85 -11.93
N LEU A 162 7.05 4.81 -11.11
CA LEU A 162 5.75 4.52 -10.48
C LEU A 162 5.38 5.49 -9.38
N LYS A 163 6.36 6.15 -8.74
CA LYS A 163 6.07 7.15 -7.73
C LYS A 163 5.36 8.31 -8.44
N PRO A 164 4.07 8.57 -8.19
CA PRO A 164 3.42 9.72 -8.79
C PRO A 164 4.20 10.95 -8.34
N ARG A 165 4.74 11.74 -9.27
CA ARG A 165 5.48 12.96 -8.93
C ARG A 165 4.59 13.84 -8.03
N PRO A 166 5.04 14.24 -6.82
CA PRO A 166 4.38 15.32 -6.11
C PRO A 166 5.44 16.32 -5.66
N PHE A 167 5.85 17.22 -6.55
CA PHE A 167 6.46 18.49 -6.12
C PHE A 167 6.32 19.59 -7.18
N ASN A 168 5.08 19.92 -7.55
CA ASN A 168 4.81 21.28 -8.00
C ASN A 168 3.43 21.69 -7.51
N ARG A 169 3.34 21.98 -6.20
CA ARG A 169 2.29 22.88 -5.72
C ARG A 169 2.69 24.23 -6.28
N GLN A 170 2.09 24.63 -7.40
CA GLN A 170 2.12 26.03 -7.80
C GLN A 170 1.73 26.84 -6.56
N PRO A 171 2.53 27.84 -6.14
CA PRO A 171 2.10 28.72 -5.08
C PRO A 171 0.77 29.32 -5.53
N ARG A 172 -0.30 29.09 -4.77
CA ARG A 172 -1.50 29.92 -4.89
C ARG A 172 -1.01 31.32 -4.57
N THR A 173 -0.78 32.13 -5.60
CA THR A 173 -0.59 33.56 -5.45
C THR A 173 -1.87 34.07 -4.80
N GLY A 174 -1.81 34.22 -3.49
CA GLY A 174 -2.82 34.92 -2.73
C GLY A 174 -2.84 36.35 -3.25
N ALA A 175 -3.88 36.70 -4.00
CA ALA A 175 -4.28 38.08 -4.20
C ALA A 175 -4.76 38.61 -2.83
N CYS A 176 -3.81 39.11 -2.03
CA CYS A 176 -4.08 39.95 -0.88
C CYS A 176 -3.82 41.39 -1.29
N GLY A 177 -4.87 42.21 -1.22
CA GLY A 177 -4.75 43.66 -1.15
C GLY A 177 -4.76 44.38 -2.50
N GLN A 178 -5.92 44.94 -2.85
CA GLN A 178 -6.06 46.40 -2.94
C GLN A 178 -7.53 46.76 -3.14
N ARG A 179 -8.11 47.45 -2.15
CA ARG A 179 -9.34 48.23 -2.31
C ARG A 179 -9.03 49.41 -3.23
N PRO A 180 -9.85 49.70 -4.25
CA PRO A 180 -9.91 51.03 -4.81
C PRO A 180 -11.04 51.81 -4.13
N SER A 181 -10.66 52.72 -3.24
CA SER A 181 -11.48 53.88 -2.89
C SER A 181 -11.55 54.79 -4.12
N ARG A 182 -12.74 54.98 -4.72
CA ARG A 182 -13.06 56.13 -5.58
C ARG A 182 -14.55 56.19 -5.87
N THR A 183 -15.26 57.08 -5.18
CA THR A 183 -16.48 57.70 -5.69
C THR A 183 -16.27 59.21 -5.61
N LEU A 184 -16.20 59.85 -6.78
CA LEU A 184 -16.15 61.30 -6.98
C LEU A 184 -17.21 61.66 -8.02
N ALA A 185 -18.19 62.48 -7.64
CA ALA A 185 -18.97 63.47 -8.43
C ALA A 185 -20.08 64.03 -7.52
N ARG A 186 -19.99 65.23 -6.91
CA ARG A 186 -20.35 66.59 -7.42
C ARG A 186 -21.71 66.62 -8.14
N SER A 187 -22.81 67.20 -7.61
CA SER A 187 -23.21 68.62 -7.39
C SER A 187 -24.54 68.88 -8.19
N PRO A 188 -25.34 69.97 -8.07
CA PRO A 188 -25.13 71.31 -7.44
C PRO A 188 -26.40 71.79 -6.63
N PRO A 189 -26.70 73.11 -6.44
CA PRO A 189 -27.42 73.65 -5.27
C PRO A 189 -28.92 73.36 -5.18
#